data_AF-A0A9D9VPF2-F1
#
_entry.id   AF-A0A9D9VPF2-F1
#
_cell.length_a   1.000
_cell.length_b   1.000
_cell.length_c   1.000
_cell.angle_alpha   90.00
_cell.angle_beta   90.00
_cell.angle_gamma   90.00
#
_symmetry.space_group_name_H-M   'P 1'
#
loop_
_entity.id
_entity.type
_entity.pdbx_description
1 polymer ?
#
loop_
_entity_poly.entity_id
_entity_poly.type
_entity_poly.pdbx_seq_one_letter_code
_entity_poly.pdbx_strand_id
1 'polypeptide(L)'
;MTSPLRIIDGSKAAQFDGLFLEVSGINGSADSKRVGVQMIEKVGVAQAGEEWMFMVKAKNGGFSAVISTEKKGQWEQLATTIMEARAQLG
;
A
#
# COMPACT_ATOMS: atom_id res chain seq x y z
N MET A 1 5.43 5.05 20.04
CA MET A 1 4.48 4.32 19.19
C MET A 1 4.19 5.19 17.98
N THR A 2 4.80 4.90 16.83
CA THR A 2 4.49 5.57 15.57
C THR A 2 3.05 5.24 15.22
N SER A 3 2.21 6.26 15.07
CA SER A 3 0.83 6.03 14.66
C SER A 3 0.82 5.44 13.25
N PRO A 4 -0.05 4.46 12.98
CA PRO A 4 -0.16 3.86 11.65
C PRO A 4 -0.34 4.92 10.55
N LEU A 5 0.43 4.80 9.46
CA LEU A 5 0.38 5.76 8.36
C LEU A 5 -0.91 5.56 7.56
N ARG A 6 -1.67 6.65 7.41
CA ARG A 6 -2.95 6.67 6.67
C ARG A 6 -2.86 7.65 5.51
N ILE A 7 -3.05 7.17 4.28
CA ILE A 7 -3.11 8.01 3.07
C ILE A 7 -4.53 7.92 2.51
N ILE A 8 -5.30 8.99 2.70
CA ILE A 8 -6.69 9.07 2.23
C ILE A 8 -6.73 9.89 0.95
N ASP A 9 -7.23 9.27 -0.11
CA ASP A 9 -7.71 9.94 -1.31
C ASP A 9 -9.11 9.39 -1.61
N GLY A 10 -10.07 10.27 -1.90
CA GLY A 10 -11.45 9.88 -2.19
C GLY A 10 -11.58 8.99 -3.43
N SER A 11 -10.54 8.91 -4.27
CA SER A 11 -10.48 8.04 -5.43
C SER A 11 -9.74 6.71 -5.19
N LYS A 12 -8.73 6.69 -4.30
CA LYS A 12 -7.78 5.57 -4.11
C LYS A 12 -7.17 5.65 -2.70
N ALA A 13 -7.65 4.86 -1.75
CA ALA A 13 -7.21 4.95 -0.34
C ALA A 13 -6.31 3.78 0.05
N ALA A 14 -5.23 4.04 0.80
CA ALA A 14 -4.54 2.97 1.52
C ALA A 14 -4.29 3.33 2.98
N GLN A 15 -4.49 2.35 3.83
CA GLN A 15 -4.34 2.49 5.27
C GLN A 15 -3.51 1.32 5.78
N PHE A 16 -2.47 1.62 6.54
CA PHE A 16 -1.67 0.61 7.19
C PHE A 16 -1.79 0.77 8.70
N ASP A 17 -2.35 -0.21 9.40
CA ASP A 17 -2.60 -0.17 10.85
C ASP A 17 -1.44 -0.72 11.70
N GLY A 18 -0.34 -1.15 11.07
CA GLY A 18 0.79 -1.83 11.71
C GLY A 18 0.77 -3.35 11.53
N LEU A 19 -0.41 -3.94 11.32
CA LEU A 19 -0.62 -5.39 11.13
C LEU A 19 -1.22 -5.71 9.76
N PHE A 20 -2.00 -4.78 9.20
CA PHE A 20 -2.71 -4.94 7.96
C PHE A 20 -2.56 -3.70 7.09
N LEU A 21 -2.33 -3.93 5.82
CA LEU A 21 -2.49 -2.95 4.76
C LEU A 21 -3.86 -3.15 4.12
N GLU A 22 -4.69 -2.11 4.16
CA GLU A 22 -5.91 -2.02 3.39
C GLU A 22 -5.68 -1.13 2.17
N VAL A 23 -6.12 -1.59 1.00
CA VAL A 23 -6.02 -0.85 -0.26
C VAL A 23 -7.39 -0.84 -0.93
N SER A 24 -7.93 0.36 -1.13
CA SER A 24 -9.24 0.62 -1.74
C SER A 24 -9.05 1.05 -3.18
N GLY A 25 -9.71 0.34 -4.10
CA GLY A 25 -9.72 0.67 -5.53
C GLY A 25 -8.72 -0.13 -6.34
N ILE A 26 -9.07 -1.37 -6.65
CA ILE A 26 -8.58 -2.02 -7.87
C ILE A 26 -9.71 -1.82 -8.90
N ASN A 27 -9.47 -1.03 -9.95
CA ASN A 27 -10.40 -0.84 -11.07
C ASN A 27 -11.80 -0.31 -10.72
N GLY A 28 -11.90 0.69 -9.83
CA GLY A 28 -13.18 1.35 -9.55
C GLY A 28 -14.20 0.48 -8.81
N SER A 29 -13.81 -0.69 -8.27
CA SER A 29 -14.66 -1.42 -7.33
C SER A 29 -14.61 -0.76 -5.95
N ALA A 30 -15.75 -0.78 -5.26
CA ALA A 30 -15.86 -0.36 -3.86
C ALA A 30 -15.18 -1.34 -2.89
N ASP A 31 -14.58 -2.42 -3.40
CA ASP A 31 -14.03 -3.50 -2.59
C ASP A 31 -12.59 -3.18 -2.18
N SER A 32 -12.43 -2.76 -0.93
CA SER A 32 -11.13 -2.69 -0.26
C SER A 32 -10.54 -4.09 -0.10
N LYS A 33 -9.28 -4.28 -0.49
CA LYS A 33 -8.52 -5.49 -0.17
C LYS A 33 -7.67 -5.27 1.06
N ARG A 34 -7.75 -6.19 2.02
CA ARG A 34 -6.93 -6.20 3.23
C ARG A 34 -5.88 -7.30 3.15
N VAL A 35 -4.63 -6.95 3.43
CA VAL A 35 -3.48 -7.85 3.37
C VAL A 35 -2.71 -7.75 4.67
N GLY A 36 -2.56 -8.88 5.37
CA GLY A 36 -1.73 -8.95 6.57
C GLY A 36 -0.26 -8.74 6.24
N VAL A 37 0.44 -7.94 7.04
CA VAL A 37 1.85 -7.56 6.83
C VAL A 37 2.77 -8.80 6.73
N GLN A 38 2.48 -9.86 7.47
CA GLN A 38 3.18 -11.16 7.42
C GLN A 38 3.10 -11.88 6.06
N MET A 39 2.11 -11.51 5.25
CA MET A 39 1.90 -12.04 3.91
C MET A 39 2.60 -11.22 2.84
N ILE A 40 3.05 -10.00 3.13
CA ILE A 40 3.70 -9.11 2.17
C ILE A 40 5.14 -9.56 1.95
N GLU A 41 5.48 -9.97 0.73
CA GLU A 41 6.84 -10.30 0.30
C GLU A 41 7.61 -9.04 -0.11
N LYS A 42 6.96 -8.12 -0.84
CA LYS A 42 7.52 -6.85 -1.30
C LYS A 42 6.43 -5.79 -1.42
N VAL A 43 6.83 -4.53 -1.23
CA VAL A 43 5.99 -3.35 -1.48
C VAL A 43 6.84 -2.28 -2.14
N GLY A 44 6.24 -1.45 -3.00
CA GLY A 44 6.95 -0.37 -3.66
C GLY A 44 6.04 0.56 -4.44
N VAL A 45 6.65 1.57 -5.04
CA VAL A 45 5.97 2.56 -5.89
C VAL A 45 6.60 2.51 -7.28
N ALA A 46 5.79 2.45 -8.33
CA ALA A 46 6.22 2.44 -9.73
C ALA A 46 5.44 3.48 -10.54
N GLN A 47 5.99 3.93 -11.66
CA GLN A 47 5.30 4.88 -12.55
C GLN A 47 4.50 4.11 -13.62
N ALA A 48 3.29 4.58 -13.93
CA ALA A 48 2.46 4.13 -15.04
C ALA A 48 1.90 5.32 -15.82
N GLY A 49 2.61 5.72 -16.87
CA GLY A 49 2.29 6.92 -17.63
C GLY A 49 2.42 8.17 -16.76
N GLU A 50 1.33 8.93 -16.66
CA GLU A 50 1.26 10.10 -15.77
C GLU A 50 0.99 9.71 -14.32
N GLU A 51 0.45 8.53 -14.02
CA GLU A 51 0.12 8.14 -12.64
C GLU A 51 1.26 7.35 -11.97
N TRP A 52 1.22 7.27 -10.64
CA TRP A 52 2.04 6.32 -9.90
C TRP A 52 1.19 5.10 -9.54
N MET A 53 1.84 3.99 -9.21
CA MET A 53 1.20 2.77 -8.75
C MET A 53 1.85 2.34 -7.46
N PHE A 54 1.03 2.05 -6.46
CA PHE A 54 1.43 1.36 -5.26
C PHE A 54 1.32 -0.14 -5.49
N MET A 55 2.45 -0.85 -5.40
CA MET A 55 2.55 -2.26 -5.71
C MET A 55 2.74 -3.07 -4.44
N VAL A 56 2.00 -4.16 -4.29
CA VAL A 56 2.13 -5.10 -3.18
C VAL A 56 2.22 -6.51 -3.74
N LYS A 57 3.32 -7.20 -3.44
CA LYS A 57 3.48 -8.62 -3.70
C LYS A 57 3.25 -9.36 -2.40
N ALA A 58 2.18 -10.14 -2.31
CA ALA A 58 1.97 -11.08 -1.22
C ALA A 58 2.50 -12.48 -1.59
N LYS A 59 2.75 -13.33 -0.58
CA LYS A 59 3.25 -14.70 -0.74
C LYS A 59 2.38 -15.58 -1.65
N ASN A 60 1.08 -15.28 -1.75
CA ASN A 60 0.09 -16.03 -2.51
C ASN A 60 -0.42 -15.29 -3.76
N GLY A 61 0.19 -14.15 -4.14
CA GLY A 61 -0.20 -13.38 -5.32
C GLY A 61 0.20 -11.91 -5.24
N GLY A 62 0.24 -11.23 -6.39
CA GLY A 62 0.53 -9.79 -6.48
C GLY A 62 -0.71 -8.98 -6.79
N PHE A 63 -0.73 -7.71 -6.36
CA PHE A 63 -1.70 -6.72 -6.82
C PHE A 63 -1.05 -5.33 -6.87
N SER A 64 -1.58 -4.48 -7.74
CA SER A 64 -1.23 -3.08 -7.84
C SER A 64 -2.47 -2.23 -7.60
N ALA A 65 -2.27 -1.07 -6.99
CA ALA A 65 -3.24 0.00 -6.96
C ALA A 65 -2.63 1.20 -7.68
N VAL A 66 -3.43 1.85 -8.51
CA VAL A 66 -3.03 3.12 -9.11
C VAL A 66 -3.15 4.21 -8.03
N ILE A 67 -2.36 5.27 -8.09
CA ILE A 67 -2.30 6.37 -7.13
C ILE A 67 -1.91 7.66 -7.88
N SER A 68 -2.27 8.84 -7.35
CA SER A 68 -1.98 10.10 -8.04
C SER A 68 -0.51 10.52 -7.97
N THR A 69 -0.10 11.42 -8.87
CA THR A 69 1.22 12.07 -8.95
C THR A 69 1.63 12.84 -7.71
N GLU A 70 0.66 13.47 -7.06
CA GLU A 70 0.90 14.44 -6.00
C GLU A 70 1.34 13.79 -4.69
N LYS A 71 1.12 12.48 -4.54
CA LYS A 71 1.32 11.76 -3.28
C LYS A 71 2.47 10.76 -3.30
N LYS A 72 3.26 10.68 -4.38
CA LYS A 72 4.36 9.69 -4.56
C LYS A 72 5.21 9.50 -3.30
N GLY A 73 5.69 10.60 -2.69
CA GLY A 73 6.55 10.53 -1.50
C GLY A 73 5.87 9.92 -0.28
N GLN A 74 4.57 10.16 -0.10
CA GLN A 74 3.80 9.53 0.98
C GLN A 74 3.66 8.02 0.74
N TRP A 75 3.50 7.61 -0.52
CA TRP A 75 3.43 6.20 -0.90
C TRP A 75 4.78 5.48 -0.73
N GLU A 76 5.89 6.14 -1.03
CA GLU A 76 7.24 5.64 -0.76
C GLU A 76 7.48 5.51 0.76
N GLN A 77 7.00 6.47 1.55
CA GLN A 77 7.03 6.39 3.01
C GLN A 77 6.18 5.22 3.53
N LEU A 78 4.97 5.03 2.98
CA LEU A 78 4.10 3.90 3.33
C LEU A 78 4.76 2.55 3.02
N ALA A 79 5.37 2.42 1.85
CA ALA A 79 6.12 1.22 1.49
C ALA A 79 7.24 0.94 2.49
N THR A 80 7.98 1.98 2.90
CA THR A 80 9.04 1.88 3.91
C THR A 80 8.48 1.42 5.26
N THR A 81 7.43 2.07 5.76
CA THR A 81 6.78 1.72 7.04
C THR A 81 6.27 0.28 7.06
N ILE A 82 5.71 -0.21 5.95
CA ILE A 82 5.27 -1.61 5.83
C ILE A 82 6.45 -2.58 5.89
N MET A 83 7.54 -2.28 5.18
CA MET A 83 8.74 -3.12 5.19
C MET A 83 9.39 -3.17 6.57
N GLU A 84 9.43 -2.04 7.29
CA GLU A 84 9.91 -1.95 8.67
C GLU A 84 9.04 -2.78 9.61
N ALA A 85 7.71 -2.64 9.53
CA ALA A 85 6.78 -3.41 10.35
C ALA A 85 6.89 -4.91 10.07
N ARG A 86 7.09 -5.30 8.81
CA ARG A 86 7.35 -6.70 8.46
C ARG A 86 8.65 -7.21 9.08
N ALA A 87 9.74 -6.44 9.00
CA ALA A 87 11.03 -6.82 9.57
C ALA A 87 10.96 -7.01 11.09
N GLN A 88 10.08 -6.29 11.78
CA GLN A 88 9.82 -6.47 13.21
C GLN A 88 9.04 -7.75 13.55
N LEU A 89 8.34 -8.35 12.57
CA LEU A 89 7.51 -9.53 12.77
C LEU A 89 8.20 -10.85 12.35
N GLY A 90 9.26 -10.81 11.54
CA GLY A 90 10.05 -11.99 11.14
C GLY A 90 10.34 -12.08 9.64
#